data_AF-A0A953UXX4-F1
#
_entry.id   AF-A0A953UXX4-F1
#
_cell.length_a   1.000
_cell.length_b   1.000
_cell.length_c   1.000
_cell.angle_alpha   90.00
_cell.angle_beta   90.00
_cell.angle_gamma   90.00
#
_symmetry.space_group_name_H-M   'P 1'
#
loop_
_entity.id
_entity.type
_entity.pdbx_description
1 polymer ?
#
loop_
_entity_poly.entity_id
_entity_poly.type
_entity_poly.pdbx_seq_one_letter_code
_entity_poly.pdbx_strand_id
1 'polypeptide(L)'
;MRSWTYRCLWMIVLLLGSPALAPAQATAETTILIDATKIGSHAVPRTIFGTFLEPIGNSTYNGLWAEILQNPSFENNLWDVKHIADMVRDDPELNRASEMSLPLPWEPLRYSQGSRYAPQWNDAANSQRSLLLMALPDQQTGIRQKVYLPVRRVSHYVGSVYLRHVGGPAIVEVSLRERNHPDHIFNSREIKLSTSGWQRYEFTLDVPPHQLQSLEPADFVIAASGETRVAGRSGVPASRRQRGWHGPGNDRDVARSQDANRAFRWKFHLGLPLARRRRAARPTRQHVECRLGHSRVQPVRTDEFLRFCQLIGADPQIALNLGTGTPQEAADWVQYVNAHWADHSGGLLWELGNELWGDFQIGYPTLPRVAERTKLFSAAVRR
;
A
#
# COMPACT_ATOMS: atom_id res chain seq x y z
N MET A 1 59.79 13.08 -37.27
CA MET A 1 58.63 13.25 -38.17
C MET A 1 57.97 14.56 -37.79
N ARG A 2 58.14 15.56 -38.65
CA ARG A 2 57.88 16.97 -38.38
C ARG A 2 56.47 17.35 -38.83
N SER A 3 55.84 18.17 -37.99
CA SER A 3 54.59 18.89 -38.18
C SER A 3 54.47 19.56 -39.56
N TRP A 4 53.33 19.39 -40.21
CA TRP A 4 52.91 20.20 -41.34
C TRP A 4 51.81 21.16 -40.90
N THR A 5 52.09 22.44 -41.06
CA THR A 5 51.13 23.54 -41.15
C THR A 5 50.15 23.30 -42.30
N TYR A 6 48.90 23.76 -42.20
CA TYR A 6 48.30 24.68 -43.16
C TYR A 6 47.00 25.26 -42.58
N ARG A 7 46.98 26.59 -42.48
CA ARG A 7 45.82 27.43 -42.17
C ARG A 7 44.83 27.31 -43.33
N CYS A 8 43.63 26.78 -43.09
CA CYS A 8 42.52 27.00 -44.01
C CYS A 8 41.90 28.36 -43.71
N LEU A 9 42.02 29.26 -44.70
CA LEU A 9 41.32 30.54 -44.79
C LEU A 9 39.81 30.32 -44.69
N TRP A 10 39.17 31.16 -43.90
CA TRP A 10 37.72 31.35 -43.87
C TRP A 10 37.25 31.95 -45.20
N MET A 11 36.51 31.19 -46.00
CA MET A 11 35.60 31.75 -47.00
C MET A 11 34.23 31.92 -46.35
N ILE A 12 33.96 33.14 -45.89
CA ILE A 12 32.59 33.57 -45.57
C ILE A 12 31.89 33.80 -46.91
N VAL A 13 31.10 32.82 -47.34
CA VAL A 13 30.10 33.03 -48.39
C VAL A 13 28.93 33.76 -47.73
N LEU A 14 28.81 35.06 -47.98
CA LEU A 14 27.60 35.83 -47.68
C LEU A 14 26.49 35.39 -48.65
N LEU A 15 25.82 34.30 -48.30
CA LEU A 15 24.51 33.98 -48.86
C LEU A 15 23.53 35.03 -48.35
N LEU A 16 23.21 36.01 -49.20
CA LEU A 16 22.00 36.83 -49.07
C LEU A 16 20.80 35.90 -49.33
N GLY A 17 20.50 35.03 -48.37
CA GLY A 17 19.25 34.31 -48.30
C GLY A 17 18.18 35.30 -47.88
N SER A 18 17.34 35.71 -48.83
CA SER A 18 16.06 36.34 -48.50
C SER A 18 15.39 35.49 -47.42
N PRO A 19 14.97 36.05 -46.27
CA PRO A 19 14.16 35.28 -45.35
C PRO A 19 12.86 35.01 -46.10
N ALA A 20 12.71 33.78 -46.60
CA ALA A 20 11.40 33.29 -46.98
C ALA A 20 10.59 33.33 -45.68
N LEU A 21 9.76 34.36 -45.52
CA LEU A 21 8.69 34.33 -44.54
C LEU A 21 7.92 33.04 -44.80
N ALA A 22 8.08 32.07 -43.91
CA ALA A 22 7.15 30.95 -43.86
C ALA A 22 5.76 31.57 -43.76
N PRO A 23 4.81 31.22 -44.65
CA PRO A 23 3.45 31.74 -44.52
C PRO A 23 2.98 31.38 -43.12
N ALA A 24 2.53 32.38 -42.37
CA ALA A 24 1.86 32.14 -41.10
C ALA A 24 0.76 31.12 -41.39
N GLN A 25 0.84 29.94 -40.77
CA GLN A 25 -0.20 28.94 -40.86
C GLN A 25 -1.50 29.62 -40.42
N ALA A 26 -2.40 29.87 -41.37
CA ALA A 26 -3.71 30.39 -41.08
C ALA A 26 -4.35 29.44 -40.06
N THR A 27 -4.61 29.95 -38.85
CA THR A 27 -5.40 29.23 -37.87
C THR A 27 -6.78 29.02 -38.48
N ALA A 28 -7.02 27.84 -39.03
CA ALA A 28 -8.31 27.47 -39.58
C ALA A 28 -9.34 27.51 -38.44
N GLU A 29 -10.19 28.53 -38.42
CA GLU A 29 -11.29 28.63 -37.47
C GLU A 29 -12.28 27.50 -37.73
N THR A 30 -12.31 26.54 -36.82
CA THR A 30 -13.32 25.48 -36.82
C THR A 30 -14.46 25.91 -35.91
N THR A 31 -15.66 26.02 -36.48
CA THR A 31 -16.86 26.35 -35.70
C THR A 31 -17.53 25.07 -35.22
N ILE A 32 -17.64 24.90 -33.90
CA ILE A 32 -18.46 23.82 -33.28
C ILE A 32 -19.83 24.43 -32.96
N LEU A 33 -20.87 23.96 -33.64
CA LEU A 33 -22.26 24.34 -33.36
C LEU A 33 -22.87 23.36 -32.36
N ILE A 34 -23.27 23.85 -31.19
CA ILE A 34 -23.98 23.07 -30.17
C ILE A 34 -25.47 23.44 -30.22
N ASP A 35 -26.30 22.49 -30.65
CA ASP A 35 -27.75 22.66 -30.69
C ASP A 35 -28.38 22.12 -29.40
N ALA A 36 -28.59 23.01 -28.43
CA ALA A 36 -29.18 22.65 -27.13
C ALA A 36 -30.67 22.26 -27.21
N THR A 37 -31.34 22.48 -28.36
CA THR A 37 -32.73 22.05 -28.57
C THR A 37 -32.83 20.57 -28.96
N LYS A 38 -31.73 19.99 -29.45
CA LYS A 38 -31.64 18.56 -29.77
C LYS A 38 -31.15 17.77 -28.56
N ILE A 39 -32.11 17.39 -27.71
CA ILE A 39 -31.85 16.48 -26.60
C ILE A 39 -31.61 15.08 -27.16
N GLY A 40 -30.44 14.49 -26.86
CA GLY A 40 -30.10 13.14 -27.28
C GLY A 40 -31.12 12.11 -26.77
N SER A 41 -31.36 11.06 -27.54
CA SER A 41 -32.32 10.00 -27.19
C SER A 41 -31.88 9.11 -26.02
N HIS A 42 -30.63 9.24 -25.56
CA HIS A 42 -30.06 8.45 -24.48
C HIS A 42 -29.66 9.36 -23.33
N ALA A 43 -30.15 9.03 -22.13
CA ALA A 43 -29.65 9.66 -20.92
C ALA A 43 -28.18 9.29 -20.73
N VAL A 44 -27.32 10.28 -20.48
CA VAL A 44 -25.93 10.02 -20.09
C VAL A 44 -25.93 9.23 -18.78
N PRO A 45 -25.36 8.01 -18.74
CA PRO A 45 -25.37 7.21 -17.52
C PRO A 45 -24.65 7.95 -16.39
N ARG A 46 -25.24 7.97 -15.20
CA ARG A 46 -24.60 8.56 -14.01
C ARG A 46 -23.28 7.90 -13.64
N THR A 47 -22.99 6.74 -14.22
CA THR A 47 -21.81 5.91 -14.00
C THR A 47 -20.82 5.97 -15.17
N ILE A 48 -20.93 6.97 -16.05
CA ILE A 48 -20.00 7.12 -17.18
C ILE A 48 -18.58 7.42 -16.72
N PHE A 49 -18.43 8.03 -15.53
CA PHE A 49 -17.16 8.25 -14.85
C PHE A 49 -17.03 7.34 -13.64
N GLY A 50 -15.79 6.91 -13.39
CA GLY A 50 -15.41 6.07 -12.27
C GLY A 50 -13.89 6.02 -12.15
N THR A 51 -13.42 5.25 -11.19
CA THR A 51 -11.99 5.04 -10.96
C THR A 51 -11.68 3.55 -10.83
N PHE A 52 -10.44 3.20 -11.14
CA PHE A 52 -9.88 1.86 -11.02
C PHE A 52 -8.87 1.85 -9.87
N LEU A 53 -8.91 0.80 -9.05
CA LEU A 53 -7.94 0.57 -7.99
C LEU A 53 -7.46 -0.87 -8.02
N GLU A 54 -6.15 -1.01 -8.03
CA GLU A 54 -5.41 -2.23 -7.76
C GLU A 54 -4.20 -1.82 -6.90
N PRO A 55 -3.65 -2.69 -6.03
CA PRO A 55 -2.39 -2.50 -5.29
C PRO A 55 -1.14 -2.36 -6.18
N ILE A 56 -1.15 -1.38 -7.08
CA ILE A 56 -0.05 -1.03 -7.98
C ILE A 56 0.69 0.17 -7.39
N GLY A 57 2.00 0.02 -7.23
CA GLY A 57 2.83 1.03 -6.57
C GLY A 57 2.34 1.30 -5.14
N ASN A 58 2.11 2.58 -4.83
CA ASN A 58 1.61 3.03 -3.53
C ASN A 58 0.14 3.52 -3.61
N SER A 59 -0.70 2.94 -4.48
CA SER A 59 -2.11 3.35 -4.60
C SER A 59 -2.93 2.95 -3.36
N THR A 60 -2.72 1.74 -2.85
CA THR A 60 -3.40 1.20 -1.66
C THR A 60 -2.48 1.33 -0.45
N TYR A 61 -1.45 0.51 -0.36
CA TYR A 61 -0.48 0.48 0.74
C TYR A 61 0.47 1.68 0.62
N ASN A 62 0.78 2.35 1.75
CA ASN A 62 1.47 3.65 1.76
C ASN A 62 0.77 4.74 0.92
N GLY A 63 -0.52 4.54 0.62
CA GLY A 63 -1.33 5.41 -0.20
C GLY A 63 -2.66 5.69 0.48
N LEU A 64 -3.72 5.09 -0.03
CA LEU A 64 -5.06 5.25 0.52
C LEU A 64 -5.26 4.50 1.87
N TRP A 65 -4.54 3.40 2.09
CA TRP A 65 -4.60 2.62 3.34
C TRP A 65 -3.72 3.22 4.43
N ALA A 66 -4.24 3.33 5.66
CA ALA A 66 -3.59 4.10 6.72
C ALA A 66 -2.44 3.40 7.46
N GLU A 67 -2.11 2.15 7.11
CA GLU A 67 -0.89 1.51 7.61
C GLU A 67 0.34 2.21 7.01
N ILE A 68 1.20 2.70 7.89
CA ILE A 68 2.42 3.40 7.56
C ILE A 68 3.60 2.44 7.40
N LEU A 69 3.59 1.32 8.13
CA LEU A 69 4.67 0.34 8.10
C LEU A 69 4.51 -0.63 6.94
N GLN A 70 5.60 -0.84 6.23
CA GLN A 70 5.76 -1.92 5.27
C GLN A 70 6.24 -3.17 5.99
N ASN A 71 5.70 -4.32 5.61
CA ASN A 71 6.01 -5.60 6.25
C ASN A 71 6.02 -5.54 7.80
N PRO A 72 4.96 -5.02 8.45
CA PRO A 72 4.94 -4.89 9.92
C PRO A 72 5.00 -6.27 10.61
N SER A 73 4.66 -7.33 9.86
CA SER A 73 4.60 -8.71 10.32
C SER A 73 5.89 -9.51 10.13
N PHE A 74 6.93 -8.93 9.55
CA PHE A 74 8.20 -9.61 9.28
C PHE A 74 8.10 -10.82 8.35
N GLU A 75 7.14 -10.85 7.43
CA GLU A 75 6.97 -11.97 6.51
C GLU A 75 8.15 -12.10 5.54
N ASN A 76 8.35 -13.33 5.09
CA ASN A 76 9.28 -13.67 4.01
C ASN A 76 8.58 -13.72 2.66
N ASN A 77 9.39 -13.68 1.60
CA ASN A 77 8.95 -13.83 0.22
C ASN A 77 7.88 -12.82 -0.19
N LEU A 78 7.86 -11.65 0.45
CA LEU A 78 6.90 -10.59 0.15
C LEU A 78 7.18 -9.85 -1.16
N TRP A 79 8.39 -9.98 -1.67
CA TRP A 79 8.89 -9.14 -2.76
C TRP A 79 9.47 -10.05 -3.83
N ASP A 80 9.21 -9.75 -5.10
CA ASP A 80 9.98 -10.39 -6.18
C ASP A 80 11.41 -9.83 -6.23
N VAL A 81 12.27 -10.51 -6.98
CA VAL A 81 13.69 -10.15 -7.08
C VAL A 81 13.87 -8.73 -7.63
N LYS A 82 13.01 -8.29 -8.56
CA LYS A 82 13.10 -6.95 -9.13
C LYS A 82 12.79 -5.89 -8.09
N HIS A 83 11.73 -6.06 -7.31
CA HIS A 83 11.38 -5.14 -6.21
C HIS A 83 12.45 -5.11 -5.13
N ILE A 84 13.03 -6.27 -4.77
CA ILE A 84 14.16 -6.30 -3.83
C ILE A 84 15.34 -5.51 -4.40
N ALA A 85 15.68 -5.71 -5.68
CA ALA A 85 16.76 -4.98 -6.33
C ALA A 85 16.49 -3.47 -6.39
N ASP A 86 15.26 -3.06 -6.70
CA ASP A 86 14.84 -1.66 -6.70
C ASP A 86 14.94 -1.07 -5.28
N MET A 87 14.46 -1.76 -4.25
CA MET A 87 14.57 -1.35 -2.85
C MET A 87 16.01 -1.18 -2.40
N VAL A 88 16.89 -2.14 -2.71
CA VAL A 88 18.31 -2.08 -2.31
C VAL A 88 19.07 -1.01 -3.11
N ARG A 89 18.69 -0.77 -4.37
CA ARG A 89 19.25 0.34 -5.15
C ARG A 89 18.88 1.69 -4.52
N ASP A 90 17.62 1.85 -4.14
CA ASP A 90 17.10 3.12 -3.64
C ASP A 90 17.50 3.36 -2.17
N ASP A 91 17.67 2.29 -1.38
CA ASP A 91 18.13 2.30 0.01
C ASP A 91 19.26 1.26 0.24
N PRO A 92 20.53 1.59 -0.11
CA PRO A 92 21.65 0.64 -0.04
C PRO A 92 21.93 0.04 1.35
N GLU A 93 21.55 0.76 2.41
CA GLU A 93 21.70 0.31 3.80
C GLU A 93 20.87 -0.96 4.10
N LEU A 94 19.81 -1.23 3.31
CA LEU A 94 18.98 -2.42 3.43
C LEU A 94 19.76 -3.71 3.10
N ASN A 95 20.79 -3.65 2.26
CA ASN A 95 21.62 -4.82 1.97
C ASN A 95 22.27 -5.35 3.26
N ARG A 96 22.93 -4.45 4.00
CA ARG A 96 23.56 -4.78 5.28
C ARG A 96 22.54 -5.16 6.36
N ALA A 97 21.36 -4.55 6.36
CA ALA A 97 20.29 -4.96 7.27
C ALA A 97 19.83 -6.41 7.01
N SER A 98 19.69 -6.79 5.74
CA SER A 98 19.35 -8.16 5.32
C SER A 98 20.42 -9.16 5.75
N GLU A 99 21.71 -8.82 5.63
CA GLU A 99 22.82 -9.64 6.15
C GLU A 99 22.73 -9.87 7.67
N MET A 100 22.18 -8.92 8.41
CA MET A 100 21.90 -9.03 9.86
C MET A 100 20.58 -9.77 10.17
N SER A 101 20.03 -10.50 9.20
CA SER A 101 18.79 -11.30 9.30
C SER A 101 17.52 -10.48 9.55
N LEU A 102 17.54 -9.16 9.29
CA LEU A 102 16.34 -8.35 9.37
C LEU A 102 15.48 -8.50 8.10
N PRO A 103 14.16 -8.71 8.24
CA PRO A 103 13.25 -8.70 7.10
C PRO A 103 13.16 -7.31 6.47
N LEU A 104 13.25 -7.23 5.15
CA LEU A 104 13.08 -5.96 4.43
C LEU A 104 11.66 -5.36 4.64
N PRO A 105 11.52 -4.02 4.78
CA PRO A 105 12.57 -2.98 4.77
C PRO A 105 13.03 -2.56 6.19
N TRP A 106 13.05 -3.48 7.16
CA TRP A 106 13.51 -3.15 8.51
C TRP A 106 15.04 -3.06 8.58
N GLU A 107 15.51 -2.10 9.37
CA GLU A 107 16.92 -1.81 9.60
C GLU A 107 17.26 -1.94 11.09
N PRO A 108 18.52 -2.16 11.45
CA PRO A 108 18.95 -2.04 12.83
C PRO A 108 18.87 -0.57 13.26
N LEU A 109 18.56 -0.32 14.54
CA LEU A 109 18.62 1.02 15.12
C LEU A 109 20.05 1.58 15.05
N ARG A 110 21.06 0.71 15.24
CA ARG A 110 22.48 1.04 15.08
C ARG A 110 23.21 -0.10 14.38
N TYR A 111 23.78 0.17 13.22
CA TYR A 111 24.56 -0.81 12.44
C TYR A 111 25.82 -1.29 13.16
N SER A 112 26.39 -0.49 14.07
CA SER A 112 27.58 -0.85 14.84
C SER A 112 27.36 -2.02 15.82
N GLN A 113 26.11 -2.32 16.18
CA GLN A 113 25.78 -3.37 17.15
C GLN A 113 25.73 -4.78 16.55
N GLY A 114 25.81 -4.90 15.22
CA GLY A 114 25.80 -6.19 14.52
C GLY A 114 24.47 -6.95 14.64
N SER A 115 24.53 -8.27 14.47
CA SER A 115 23.36 -9.16 14.46
C SER A 115 22.78 -9.35 15.86
N ARG A 116 21.85 -8.48 16.25
CA ARG A 116 21.08 -8.53 17.51
C ARG A 116 19.64 -9.00 17.32
N TYR A 117 19.36 -9.58 16.17
CA TYR A 117 18.02 -9.93 15.73
C TYR A 117 18.02 -11.36 15.20
N ALA A 118 17.04 -12.15 15.61
CA ALA A 118 16.89 -13.53 15.16
C ALA A 118 15.44 -13.78 14.71
N PRO A 119 15.21 -14.01 13.41
CA PRO A 119 13.95 -14.51 12.89
C PRO A 119 13.54 -15.82 13.57
N GLN A 120 12.26 -15.95 13.91
CA GLN A 120 11.68 -17.19 14.45
C GLN A 120 10.45 -17.58 13.64
N TRP A 121 10.28 -18.88 13.38
CA TRP A 121 9.17 -19.43 12.59
C TRP A 121 8.26 -20.28 13.48
N ASN A 122 6.97 -20.28 13.16
CA ASN A 122 5.94 -21.06 13.85
C ASN A 122 5.76 -20.73 15.36
N ASP A 123 6.46 -19.72 15.87
CA ASP A 123 6.23 -19.08 17.17
C ASP A 123 5.92 -17.60 16.95
N ALA A 124 4.66 -17.31 16.65
CA ALA A 124 4.16 -15.96 16.43
C ALA A 124 2.68 -15.86 16.79
N ALA A 125 2.24 -14.69 17.24
CA ALA A 125 0.88 -14.45 17.72
C ALA A 125 -0.21 -14.69 16.65
N ASN A 126 0.04 -14.20 15.42
CA ASN A 126 -0.92 -14.18 14.31
C ASN A 126 -0.23 -14.07 12.94
N SER A 127 0.99 -14.59 12.85
CA SER A 127 1.83 -14.67 11.66
C SER A 127 2.51 -16.04 11.62
N GLN A 128 3.21 -16.36 10.54
CA GLN A 128 4.15 -17.49 10.51
C GLN A 128 5.53 -17.12 11.07
N ARG A 129 5.82 -15.83 11.27
CA ARG A 129 7.13 -15.32 11.69
C ARG A 129 7.04 -14.29 12.81
N SER A 130 8.06 -14.29 13.67
CA SER A 130 8.37 -13.23 14.62
C SER A 130 9.85 -12.87 14.57
N LEU A 131 10.24 -11.80 15.25
CA LEU A 131 11.62 -11.38 15.37
C LEU A 131 12.01 -11.29 16.84
N LEU A 132 13.02 -12.06 17.24
CA LEU A 132 13.66 -11.94 18.54
C LEU A 132 14.66 -10.78 18.51
N LEU A 133 14.42 -9.75 19.31
CA LEU A 133 15.33 -8.65 19.60
C LEU A 133 16.13 -8.97 20.88
N MET A 134 17.44 -8.79 20.82
CA MET A 134 18.35 -9.08 21.93
C MET A 134 19.15 -7.82 22.29
N ALA A 135 18.72 -7.07 23.29
CA ALA A 135 19.39 -5.83 23.66
C ALA A 135 20.79 -6.05 24.25
N LEU A 136 21.63 -5.03 24.15
CA LEU A 136 22.92 -4.99 24.86
C LEU A 136 22.71 -4.53 26.32
N PRO A 137 23.67 -4.79 27.22
CA PRO A 137 23.56 -4.35 28.62
C PRO A 137 23.54 -2.83 28.75
N ASP A 138 24.52 -2.17 28.13
CA ASP A 138 24.79 -0.74 28.34
C ASP A 138 24.30 0.16 27.21
N GLN A 139 23.61 -0.41 26.23
CA GLN A 139 23.15 0.33 25.05
C GLN A 139 21.74 -0.07 24.66
N GLN A 140 20.99 0.93 24.20
CA GLN A 140 19.72 0.69 23.52
C GLN A 140 19.97 -0.02 22.19
N THR A 141 19.23 -1.11 21.97
CA THR A 141 19.25 -1.90 20.74
C THR A 141 17.83 -2.01 20.22
N GLY A 142 17.64 -1.90 18.91
CA GLY A 142 16.30 -1.89 18.35
C GLY A 142 16.31 -2.09 16.86
N ILE A 143 15.12 -2.11 16.29
CA ILE A 143 14.90 -2.06 14.86
C ILE A 143 14.21 -0.75 14.50
N ARG A 144 14.42 -0.31 13.28
CA ARG A 144 13.78 0.89 12.73
C ARG A 144 13.26 0.63 11.33
N GLN A 145 12.32 1.45 10.90
CA GLN A 145 11.87 1.49 9.52
C GLN A 145 11.69 2.94 9.09
N LYS A 146 12.22 3.27 7.91
CA LYS A 146 11.96 4.54 7.23
C LYS A 146 10.46 4.65 6.92
N VAL A 147 9.82 5.70 7.43
CA VAL A 147 8.39 5.98 7.26
C VAL A 147 8.17 7.41 6.76
N TYR A 148 7.09 7.60 5.99
CA TYR A 148 6.64 8.92 5.57
C TYR A 148 5.33 9.25 6.28
N LEU A 149 5.40 10.16 7.24
CA LEU A 149 4.26 10.50 8.07
C LEU A 149 3.38 11.56 7.37
N PRO A 150 2.04 11.41 7.35
CA PRO A 150 1.13 12.40 6.77
C PRO A 150 0.93 13.62 7.68
N VAL A 151 2.03 14.29 8.06
CA VAL A 151 2.08 15.38 9.07
C VAL A 151 1.23 16.60 8.72
N ARG A 152 0.86 16.79 7.44
CA ARG A 152 -0.10 17.84 7.04
C ARG A 152 -1.54 17.52 7.42
N ARG A 153 -1.88 16.24 7.61
CA ARG A 153 -3.26 15.78 7.86
C ARG A 153 -3.50 15.48 9.34
N VAL A 154 -2.51 14.86 9.97
CA VAL A 154 -2.59 14.32 11.34
C VAL A 154 -1.23 14.43 12.02
N SER A 155 -1.23 14.74 13.31
CA SER A 155 -0.04 14.75 14.16
C SER A 155 -0.05 13.68 15.25
N HIS A 156 -1.18 12.96 15.41
CA HIS A 156 -1.40 11.95 16.44
C HIS A 156 -1.57 10.56 15.81
N TYR A 157 -0.68 9.63 16.18
CA TYR A 157 -0.60 8.28 15.62
C TYR A 157 -0.91 7.24 16.71
N VAL A 158 -1.75 6.27 16.40
CA VAL A 158 -2.15 5.19 17.31
C VAL A 158 -1.62 3.87 16.77
N GLY A 159 -0.73 3.24 17.51
CA GLY A 159 -0.07 2.01 17.11
C GLY A 159 -0.39 0.80 17.95
N SER A 160 0.03 -0.39 17.49
CA SER A 160 -0.05 -1.58 18.34
C SER A 160 1.01 -2.64 18.02
N VAL A 161 1.74 -3.12 19.02
CA VAL A 161 2.74 -4.17 18.83
C VAL A 161 2.30 -5.45 19.53
N TYR A 162 2.60 -6.60 18.94
CA TYR A 162 2.51 -7.88 19.63
C TYR A 162 3.89 -8.22 20.16
N LEU A 163 4.01 -8.34 21.48
CA LEU A 163 5.28 -8.58 22.15
C LEU A 163 5.13 -9.77 23.10
N ARG A 164 6.22 -10.52 23.23
CA ARG A 164 6.38 -11.62 24.16
C ARG A 164 7.72 -11.46 24.87
N HIS A 165 7.68 -11.30 26.19
CA HIS A 165 8.90 -11.21 26.99
C HIS A 165 9.62 -12.56 27.01
N VAL A 166 10.94 -12.53 26.85
CA VAL A 166 11.79 -13.73 26.86
C VAL A 166 12.78 -13.70 28.02
N GLY A 167 13.36 -12.54 28.33
CA GLY A 167 14.32 -12.39 29.42
C GLY A 167 14.79 -10.95 29.61
N GLY A 168 15.52 -10.70 30.70
CA GLY A 168 15.96 -9.35 31.09
C GLY A 168 14.80 -8.45 31.55
N PRO A 169 15.00 -7.12 31.60
CA PRO A 169 13.95 -6.17 31.93
C PRO A 169 12.74 -6.29 31.00
N ALA A 170 11.54 -6.17 31.55
CA ALA A 170 10.27 -6.31 30.84
C ALA A 170 9.78 -4.96 30.26
N ILE A 171 10.68 -4.18 29.67
CA ILE A 171 10.38 -2.83 29.14
C ILE A 171 10.86 -2.75 27.70
N VAL A 172 9.98 -2.26 26.82
CA VAL A 172 10.28 -1.98 25.41
C VAL A 172 9.85 -0.54 25.11
N GLU A 173 10.66 0.17 24.34
CA GLU A 173 10.34 1.50 23.84
C GLU A 173 9.81 1.41 22.41
N VAL A 174 8.77 2.20 22.12
CA VAL A 174 8.36 2.53 20.76
C VAL A 174 8.49 4.03 20.55
N SER A 175 9.03 4.47 19.41
CA SER A 175 9.28 5.90 19.18
C SER A 175 9.23 6.30 17.70
N LEU A 176 9.07 7.60 17.48
CA LEU A 176 9.33 8.28 16.22
C LEU A 176 10.59 9.12 16.38
N ARG A 177 11.52 8.98 15.44
CA ARG A 177 12.84 9.63 15.48
C ARG A 177 13.15 10.29 14.14
N GLU A 178 14.06 11.26 14.16
CA GLU A 178 14.62 11.82 12.93
C GLU A 178 15.37 10.73 12.15
N ARG A 179 15.17 10.69 10.83
CA ARG A 179 15.77 9.64 9.99
C ARG A 179 17.29 9.67 10.12
N ASN A 180 17.90 8.51 10.40
CA ASN A 180 19.36 8.35 10.57
C ASN A 180 20.00 9.07 11.76
N HIS A 181 19.18 9.64 12.65
CA HIS A 181 19.64 10.23 13.90
C HIS A 181 18.99 9.52 15.10
N PRO A 182 19.51 8.33 15.49
CA PRO A 182 18.86 7.48 16.50
C PRO A 182 18.68 8.16 17.86
N ASP A 183 19.42 9.22 18.16
CA ASP A 183 19.34 9.95 19.43
C ASP A 183 18.38 11.15 19.38
N HIS A 184 17.89 11.55 18.20
CA HIS A 184 16.90 12.61 18.01
C HIS A 184 15.49 12.02 17.98
N ILE A 185 14.83 12.03 19.14
CA ILE A 185 13.50 11.45 19.34
C ILE A 185 12.44 12.56 19.27
N PHE A 186 11.49 12.44 18.34
CA PHE A 186 10.31 13.31 18.31
C PHE A 186 9.35 12.97 19.45
N ASN A 187 9.08 11.67 19.64
CA ASN A 187 8.23 11.16 20.71
C ASN A 187 8.51 9.68 20.99
N SER A 188 8.33 9.27 22.24
CA SER A 188 8.49 7.88 22.67
C SER A 188 7.44 7.46 23.70
N ARG A 189 7.22 6.14 23.76
CA ARG A 189 6.42 5.47 24.80
C ARG A 189 7.12 4.21 25.27
N GLU A 190 7.15 4.04 26.57
CA GLU A 190 7.53 2.78 27.19
C GLU A 190 6.33 1.84 27.30
N ILE A 191 6.55 0.59 26.97
CA ILE A 191 5.61 -0.52 27.07
C ILE A 191 6.17 -1.49 28.10
N LYS A 192 5.48 -1.61 29.23
CA LYS A 192 5.78 -2.61 30.26
C LYS A 192 5.12 -3.93 29.89
N LEU A 193 5.92 -4.97 29.72
CA LEU A 193 5.46 -6.30 29.35
C LEU A 193 4.92 -7.02 30.60
N SER A 194 3.68 -7.45 30.54
CA SER A 194 2.99 -8.09 31.67
C SER A 194 3.03 -9.61 31.65
N THR A 195 3.37 -10.24 30.52
CA THR A 195 3.27 -11.69 30.34
C THR A 195 4.43 -12.27 29.54
N SER A 196 4.75 -13.54 29.80
CA SER A 196 5.64 -14.39 28.99
C SER A 196 4.98 -14.96 27.73
N GLY A 197 3.66 -14.80 27.59
CA GLY A 197 2.89 -15.12 26.38
C GLY A 197 2.78 -13.93 25.42
N TRP A 198 2.28 -14.20 24.21
CA TRP A 198 2.01 -13.17 23.21
C TRP A 198 0.86 -12.26 23.63
N GLN A 199 1.13 -10.95 23.74
CA GLN A 199 0.13 -9.95 24.08
C GLN A 199 0.20 -8.75 23.13
N ARG A 200 -0.96 -8.17 22.82
CA ARG A 200 -1.08 -6.92 22.07
C ARG A 200 -0.94 -5.74 23.03
N TYR A 201 -0.07 -4.81 22.71
CA TYR A 201 0.11 -3.54 23.41
C TYR A 201 -0.20 -2.40 22.45
N GLU A 202 -1.07 -1.49 22.88
CA GLU A 202 -1.40 -0.29 22.10
C GLU A 202 -0.61 0.91 22.61
N PHE A 203 -0.25 1.80 21.71
CA PHE A 203 0.53 2.99 22.02
C PHE A 203 0.07 4.18 21.21
N THR A 204 0.45 5.38 21.65
CA THR A 204 0.21 6.61 20.91
C THR A 204 1.49 7.42 20.81
N LEU A 205 1.77 7.93 19.62
CA LEU A 205 2.94 8.76 19.32
C LEU A 205 2.46 10.04 18.65
N ASP A 206 3.00 11.16 19.07
CA ASP A 206 2.69 12.47 18.52
C ASP A 206 3.91 13.03 17.79
N VAL A 207 3.70 13.72 16.68
CA VAL A 207 4.76 14.53 16.04
C VAL A 207 4.42 16.00 16.28
N PRO A 208 5.24 16.72 17.07
CA PRO A 208 5.05 18.14 17.30
C PRO A 208 5.06 18.93 15.98
N PRO A 209 4.28 20.03 15.89
CA PRO A 209 4.31 20.90 14.72
C PRO A 209 5.73 21.37 14.40
N HIS A 210 6.04 21.50 13.11
CA HIS A 210 7.33 21.99 12.58
C HIS A 210 8.56 21.11 12.84
N GLN A 211 8.43 19.94 13.48
CA GLN A 211 9.55 19.01 13.64
C GLN A 211 9.79 18.10 12.43
N LEU A 212 8.79 17.94 11.56
CA LEU A 212 8.91 17.15 10.34
C LEU A 212 8.12 17.81 9.21
N GLN A 213 8.74 17.92 8.04
CA GLN A 213 8.11 18.46 6.83
C GLN A 213 7.35 17.38 6.06
N SER A 214 6.51 17.84 5.13
CA SER A 214 5.81 16.96 4.21
C SER A 214 6.79 16.22 3.31
N LEU A 215 6.65 14.89 3.20
CA LEU A 215 7.55 14.01 2.45
C LEU A 215 8.97 13.90 3.02
N GLU A 216 9.23 14.50 4.18
CA GLU A 216 10.44 14.24 4.94
C GLU A 216 10.32 12.88 5.66
N PRO A 217 11.30 11.97 5.52
CA PRO A 217 11.25 10.68 6.17
C PRO A 217 11.55 10.79 7.67
N ALA A 218 10.93 9.91 8.45
CA ALA A 218 11.24 9.67 9.85
C ALA A 218 11.54 8.18 10.07
N ASP A 219 12.07 7.84 11.25
CA ASP A 219 12.25 6.45 11.67
C ASP A 219 11.19 6.07 12.71
N PHE A 220 10.38 5.06 12.41
CA PHE A 220 9.61 4.35 13.43
C PHE A 220 10.51 3.30 14.09
N VAL A 221 10.61 3.32 15.41
CA VAL A 221 11.58 2.53 16.17
C VAL A 221 10.87 1.64 17.19
N ILE A 222 11.35 0.39 17.32
CA ILE A 222 11.08 -0.50 18.44
C ILE A 222 12.43 -0.87 19.06
N ALA A 223 12.64 -0.53 20.33
CA ALA A 223 13.92 -0.69 21.00
C ALA A 223 13.80 -1.24 22.43
N ALA A 224 14.87 -1.83 22.93
CA ALA A 224 14.99 -2.30 24.29
C ALA A 224 16.44 -2.09 24.80
N SER A 225 16.63 -2.18 26.12
CA SER A 225 17.90 -1.90 26.80
C SER A 225 18.15 -2.91 27.93
N GLY A 226 19.32 -2.91 28.55
CA GLY A 226 19.57 -3.69 29.77
C GLY A 226 19.48 -5.20 29.55
N GLU A 227 19.95 -5.71 28.41
CA GLU A 227 19.87 -7.13 28.03
C GLU A 227 18.45 -7.69 27.83
N THR A 228 17.43 -6.84 27.74
CA THR A 228 16.07 -7.27 27.41
C THR A 228 16.06 -8.13 26.14
N ARG A 229 15.41 -9.28 26.24
CA ARG A 229 15.09 -10.17 25.12
C ARG A 229 13.57 -10.18 24.92
N VAL A 230 13.14 -9.80 23.73
CA VAL A 230 11.72 -9.72 23.40
C VAL A 230 11.49 -10.27 22.00
N ALA A 231 10.54 -11.20 21.88
CA ALA A 231 10.04 -11.61 20.58
C ALA A 231 8.89 -10.67 20.21
N GLY A 232 8.96 -10.11 19.01
CA GLY A 232 8.04 -9.07 18.58
C GLY A 232 7.50 -9.29 17.19
N ARG A 233 6.37 -8.62 16.96
CA ARG A 233 5.82 -8.23 15.67
C ARG A 233 5.24 -6.83 15.81
N SER A 234 5.47 -5.98 14.80
CA SER A 234 4.79 -4.69 14.73
C SER A 234 3.37 -4.82 14.17
N GLY A 235 2.51 -3.92 14.60
CA GLY A 235 1.18 -3.72 14.04
C GLY A 235 0.87 -2.23 13.92
N VAL A 236 0.38 -1.85 12.75
CA VAL A 236 -0.30 -0.61 12.39
C VAL A 236 -0.13 0.57 13.35
N PRO A 237 0.79 1.52 13.13
CA PRO A 237 0.63 2.91 13.54
C PRO A 237 -0.43 3.53 12.61
N ALA A 238 -1.70 3.44 13.00
CA ALA A 238 -2.81 4.12 12.33
C ALA A 238 -3.08 5.46 13.00
N SER A 239 -3.16 6.55 12.24
CA SER A 239 -3.75 7.80 12.75
C SER A 239 -5.21 7.56 13.15
N ARG A 240 -5.66 8.15 14.26
CA ARG A 240 -6.96 7.87 14.88
C ARG A 240 -8.16 8.11 13.93
N ARG A 241 -8.65 7.05 13.28
CA ARG A 241 -10.03 6.50 13.37
C ARG A 241 -10.12 5.20 12.54
N GLN A 242 -10.28 4.09 13.27
CA GLN A 242 -10.54 2.72 12.81
C GLN A 242 -9.39 2.06 12.03
N ARG A 243 -9.23 0.74 12.22
CA ARG A 243 -8.52 -0.13 11.27
C ARG A 243 -9.08 0.20 9.88
N GLY A 244 -8.30 0.80 8.99
CA GLY A 244 -8.95 1.45 7.86
C GLY A 244 -8.08 2.27 6.95
N TRP A 245 -8.72 2.71 5.88
CA TRP A 245 -8.29 3.77 4.97
C TRP A 245 -8.03 5.06 5.73
N HIS A 246 -7.19 5.96 5.18
CA HIS A 246 -7.08 7.31 5.71
C HIS A 246 -8.47 7.96 5.77
N GLY A 247 -8.96 8.16 6.99
CA GLY A 247 -10.35 8.53 7.25
C GLY A 247 -10.62 10.02 7.01
N PRO A 248 -11.86 10.38 6.63
CA PRO A 248 -12.27 11.71 6.14
C PRO A 248 -12.29 12.84 7.18
N GLY A 249 -11.79 12.64 8.40
CA GLY A 249 -11.95 13.58 9.50
C GLY A 249 -11.28 14.95 9.29
N ASN A 250 -10.43 15.09 8.28
CA ASN A 250 -9.80 16.38 7.93
C ASN A 250 -9.44 16.52 6.43
N ASP A 251 -9.82 15.56 5.57
CA ASP A 251 -9.45 15.58 4.15
C ASP A 251 -10.43 16.44 3.35
N ARG A 252 -10.02 17.69 3.07
CA ARG A 252 -10.67 18.57 2.09
C ARG A 252 -10.85 17.87 0.73
N ASP A 253 -10.01 16.90 0.42
CA ASP A 253 -10.05 16.12 -0.82
C ASP A 253 -11.20 15.09 -0.85
N VAL A 254 -11.60 14.54 0.31
CA VAL A 254 -12.78 13.65 0.40
C VAL A 254 -14.09 14.44 0.38
N ALA A 255 -14.12 15.63 1.00
CA ALA A 255 -15.27 16.53 0.85
C ALA A 255 -15.43 16.98 -0.61
N ARG A 256 -14.32 17.31 -1.30
CA ARG A 256 -14.32 17.63 -2.74
C ARG A 256 -14.74 16.44 -3.60
N SER A 257 -14.33 15.22 -3.27
CA SER A 257 -14.78 14.03 -4.01
C SER A 257 -16.27 13.77 -3.79
N GLN A 258 -16.78 13.89 -2.56
CA GLN A 258 -18.22 13.82 -2.30
C GLN A 258 -19.02 14.88 -3.07
N ASP A 259 -18.53 16.13 -3.14
CA ASP A 259 -19.21 17.20 -3.88
C ASP A 259 -19.17 16.99 -5.40
N ALA A 260 -18.07 16.48 -5.95
CA ALA A 260 -18.00 16.04 -7.34
C ALA A 260 -18.91 14.83 -7.63
N ASN A 261 -19.12 13.96 -6.62
CA ASN A 261 -19.91 12.74 -6.70
C ASN A 261 -21.41 12.95 -6.45
N ARG A 262 -21.86 14.13 -6.00
CA ARG A 262 -23.31 14.42 -5.86
C ARG A 262 -24.03 14.49 -7.20
N ALA A 263 -23.32 14.79 -8.30
CA ALA A 263 -23.88 14.85 -9.64
C ALA A 263 -23.82 13.50 -10.40
N PHE A 264 -22.94 12.58 -10.00
CA PHE A 264 -22.64 11.33 -10.72
C PHE A 264 -22.52 10.15 -9.74
N ARG A 265 -23.15 9.00 -10.04
CA ARG A 265 -22.91 7.76 -9.28
C ARG A 265 -21.54 7.22 -9.71
N TRP A 266 -20.49 7.62 -9.00
CA TRP A 266 -19.14 7.18 -9.29
C TRP A 266 -18.97 5.69 -9.01
N LYS A 267 -18.36 4.97 -9.96
CA LYS A 267 -17.98 3.56 -9.76
C LYS A 267 -16.56 3.47 -9.27
N PHE A 268 -16.34 2.60 -8.30
CA PHE A 268 -15.01 2.29 -7.82
C PHE A 268 -14.69 0.83 -8.11
N HIS A 269 -13.85 0.61 -9.12
CA HIS A 269 -13.46 -0.71 -9.57
C HIS A 269 -12.29 -1.24 -8.74
N LEU A 270 -12.41 -2.47 -8.25
CA LEU A 270 -11.31 -3.20 -7.62
C LEU A 270 -10.84 -4.35 -8.54
N GLY A 271 -9.66 -4.21 -9.13
CA GLY A 271 -9.14 -5.05 -10.22
C GLY A 271 -8.51 -6.38 -9.83
N LEU A 272 -8.79 -6.86 -8.62
CA LEU A 272 -8.23 -8.10 -8.13
C LEU A 272 -9.24 -9.02 -7.48
N PRO A 273 -9.00 -10.33 -7.61
CA PRO A 273 -9.60 -11.30 -6.73
C PRO A 273 -9.00 -11.23 -5.32
N LEU A 274 -9.59 -10.44 -4.44
CA LEU A 274 -9.42 -10.64 -2.99
C LEU A 274 -9.83 -12.08 -2.65
N ALA A 275 -8.95 -12.83 -1.98
CA ALA A 275 -9.20 -14.23 -1.67
C ALA A 275 -10.04 -14.43 -0.40
N ARG A 276 -11.05 -15.30 -0.53
CA ARG A 276 -11.66 -16.23 0.47
C ARG A 276 -12.02 -15.69 1.86
N ARG A 277 -13.32 -15.67 2.18
CA ARG A 277 -13.79 -15.87 3.56
C ARG A 277 -13.97 -17.37 3.80
N ARG A 278 -13.59 -17.87 4.98
CA ARG A 278 -14.28 -19.00 5.62
C ARG A 278 -14.84 -18.56 6.97
N ARG A 279 -16.06 -19.02 7.23
CA ARG A 279 -16.85 -18.78 8.44
C ARG A 279 -16.13 -19.29 9.70
N ALA A 280 -16.32 -18.54 10.80
CA ALA A 280 -16.25 -18.92 12.21
C ALA A 280 -14.97 -19.59 12.76
N ALA A 281 -14.41 -18.96 13.81
CA ALA A 281 -13.37 -19.41 14.74
C ALA A 281 -11.91 -19.47 14.22
N ARG A 282 -11.01 -18.88 15.04
CA ARG A 282 -9.54 -18.72 14.91
C ARG A 282 -8.78 -20.02 14.51
N PRO A 283 -7.51 -19.96 14.03
CA PRO A 283 -6.57 -18.83 13.97
C PRO A 283 -6.22 -18.36 12.55
N THR A 284 -5.78 -17.10 12.49
CA THR A 284 -5.26 -16.34 11.34
C THR A 284 -4.22 -17.09 10.53
N ARG A 285 -4.62 -17.75 9.43
CA ARG A 285 -3.73 -17.96 8.29
C ARG A 285 -3.71 -16.66 7.49
N GLN A 286 -2.50 -16.13 7.29
CA GLN A 286 -2.29 -14.92 6.50
C GLN A 286 -2.58 -15.21 5.03
N HIS A 287 -3.30 -14.29 4.39
CA HIS A 287 -3.52 -14.34 2.96
C HIS A 287 -2.35 -13.61 2.31
N VAL A 288 -1.57 -14.34 1.54
CA VAL A 288 -0.49 -13.82 0.69
C VAL A 288 -1.07 -13.68 -0.70
N GLU A 289 -1.24 -12.44 -1.16
CA GLU A 289 -1.50 -12.16 -2.57
C GLU A 289 -0.16 -12.04 -3.26
N CYS A 290 0.11 -12.85 -4.29
CA CYS A 290 1.35 -12.83 -5.06
C CYS A 290 1.10 -12.24 -6.46
N ARG A 291 1.19 -10.92 -6.65
CA ARG A 291 1.12 -10.31 -8.00
C ARG A 291 1.92 -9.02 -8.07
N LEU A 292 2.44 -8.70 -9.27
CA LEU A 292 3.21 -7.48 -9.54
C LEU A 292 4.37 -7.27 -8.57
N GLY A 293 5.04 -8.38 -8.21
CA GLY A 293 6.18 -8.38 -7.31
C GLY A 293 5.88 -8.12 -5.84
N HIS A 294 4.61 -8.17 -5.48
CA HIS A 294 4.13 -8.05 -4.13
C HIS A 294 3.42 -9.35 -3.75
N SER A 295 4.08 -10.13 -2.91
CA SER A 295 3.46 -11.08 -1.99
C SER A 295 3.12 -10.28 -0.73
N ARG A 296 1.87 -9.96 -0.39
CA ARG A 296 1.59 -9.10 0.80
C ARG A 296 0.52 -9.70 1.70
N VAL A 297 0.73 -9.59 3.02
CA VAL A 297 -0.34 -9.81 4.03
C VAL A 297 -1.37 -8.72 3.81
N GLN A 298 -2.61 -9.09 3.50
CA GLN A 298 -3.66 -8.11 3.16
C GLN A 298 -4.34 -7.52 4.41
N PRO A 299 -4.16 -6.23 4.72
CA PRO A 299 -4.93 -5.55 5.76
C PRO A 299 -6.26 -4.97 5.23
N VAL A 300 -6.37 -4.64 3.94
CA VAL A 300 -7.61 -4.16 3.32
C VAL A 300 -8.50 -5.36 3.00
N ARG A 301 -9.67 -5.44 3.60
CA ARG A 301 -10.66 -6.49 3.32
C ARG A 301 -11.91 -5.87 2.74
N THR A 302 -12.82 -6.73 2.29
CA THR A 302 -14.10 -6.35 1.69
C THR A 302 -14.82 -5.28 2.52
N ASP A 303 -14.89 -5.45 3.84
CA ASP A 303 -15.62 -4.53 4.73
C ASP A 303 -15.01 -3.13 4.72
N GLU A 304 -13.68 -3.02 4.78
CA GLU A 304 -12.99 -1.74 4.71
C GLU A 304 -13.21 -1.08 3.34
N PHE A 305 -13.19 -1.84 2.25
CA PHE A 305 -13.48 -1.32 0.90
C PHE A 305 -14.92 -0.80 0.75
N LEU A 306 -15.90 -1.57 1.21
CA LEU A 306 -17.31 -1.14 1.21
C LEU A 306 -17.47 0.11 2.08
N ARG A 307 -16.82 0.16 3.24
CA ARG A 307 -16.85 1.36 4.08
C ARG A 307 -16.26 2.57 3.36
N PHE A 308 -15.15 2.40 2.65
CA PHE A 308 -14.56 3.48 1.86
C PHE A 308 -15.50 3.99 0.76
N CYS A 309 -16.12 3.09 -0.01
CA CYS A 309 -17.10 3.44 -1.03
C CYS A 309 -18.27 4.26 -0.46
N GLN A 310 -18.81 3.85 0.70
CA GLN A 310 -19.83 4.63 1.43
C GLN A 310 -19.33 6.02 1.82
N LEU A 311 -18.09 6.13 2.30
CA LEU A 311 -17.52 7.40 2.73
C LEU A 311 -17.28 8.37 1.57
N ILE A 312 -17.06 7.89 0.35
CA ILE A 312 -16.87 8.76 -0.83
C ILE A 312 -18.13 8.90 -1.70
N GLY A 313 -19.22 8.22 -1.34
CA GLY A 313 -20.46 8.21 -2.13
C GLY A 313 -20.34 7.49 -3.47
N ALA A 314 -19.47 6.48 -3.56
CA ALA A 314 -19.28 5.66 -4.76
C ALA A 314 -19.96 4.30 -4.63
N ASP A 315 -20.45 3.75 -5.74
CA ASP A 315 -20.95 2.38 -5.81
C ASP A 315 -19.78 1.42 -6.12
N PRO A 316 -19.62 0.31 -5.37
CA PRO A 316 -18.55 -0.64 -5.60
C PRO A 316 -18.77 -1.44 -6.88
N GLN A 317 -17.70 -1.64 -7.64
CA GLN A 317 -17.61 -2.61 -8.74
C GLN A 317 -16.45 -3.55 -8.45
N ILE A 318 -16.70 -4.85 -8.30
CA ILE A 318 -15.71 -5.81 -7.79
C ILE A 318 -15.43 -6.90 -8.82
N ALA A 319 -14.15 -7.18 -9.08
CA ALA A 319 -13.71 -8.32 -9.87
C ALA A 319 -13.68 -9.62 -9.05
N LEU A 320 -14.33 -10.66 -9.56
CA LEU A 320 -14.41 -11.97 -8.93
C LEU A 320 -13.20 -12.85 -9.27
N ASN A 321 -12.84 -13.75 -8.35
CA ASN A 321 -11.74 -14.70 -8.56
C ASN A 321 -12.10 -15.83 -9.51
N LEU A 322 -11.84 -15.60 -10.79
CA LEU A 322 -11.89 -16.61 -11.84
C LEU A 322 -10.50 -17.20 -12.12
N GLY A 323 -9.46 -16.91 -11.35
CA GLY A 323 -8.16 -17.57 -11.47
C GLY A 323 -8.14 -18.88 -10.68
N THR A 324 -7.83 -18.77 -9.39
CA THR A 324 -7.76 -19.88 -8.44
C THR A 324 -9.06 -20.16 -7.70
N GLY A 325 -10.05 -19.26 -7.83
CA GLY A 325 -11.34 -19.36 -7.16
C GLY A 325 -12.28 -20.39 -7.78
N THR A 326 -13.34 -20.69 -7.04
CA THR A 326 -14.44 -21.56 -7.45
C THR A 326 -15.74 -20.77 -7.63
N PRO A 327 -16.70 -21.26 -8.45
CA PRO A 327 -18.00 -20.61 -8.60
C PRO A 327 -18.77 -20.44 -7.29
N GLN A 328 -18.65 -21.40 -6.36
CA GLN A 328 -19.29 -21.32 -5.04
C GLN A 328 -18.70 -20.18 -4.19
N GLU A 329 -17.38 -20.05 -4.15
CA GLU A 329 -16.72 -18.96 -3.43
C GLU A 329 -17.11 -17.58 -3.98
N ALA A 330 -17.26 -17.48 -5.31
CA ALA A 330 -17.74 -16.26 -5.95
C ALA A 330 -19.18 -15.94 -5.54
N ALA A 331 -20.08 -16.93 -5.58
CA ALA A 331 -21.47 -16.75 -5.16
C ALA A 331 -21.59 -16.36 -3.67
N ASP A 332 -20.86 -17.05 -2.80
CA ASP A 332 -20.81 -16.74 -1.35
C ASP A 332 -20.32 -15.31 -1.10
N TRP A 333 -19.35 -14.83 -1.88
CA TRP A 333 -18.81 -13.48 -1.75
C TRP A 333 -19.79 -12.41 -2.26
N VAL A 334 -20.46 -12.66 -3.38
CA VAL A 334 -21.52 -11.77 -3.90
C VAL A 334 -22.66 -11.64 -2.89
N GLN A 335 -23.13 -12.76 -2.33
CA GLN A 335 -24.15 -12.77 -1.28
C GLN A 335 -23.69 -11.98 -0.05
N TYR A 336 -22.44 -12.17 0.38
CA TYR A 336 -21.87 -11.42 1.49
C TYR A 336 -21.87 -9.92 1.22
N VAL A 337 -21.35 -9.46 0.08
CA VAL A 337 -21.27 -8.04 -0.26
C VAL A 337 -22.66 -7.42 -0.36
N ASN A 338 -23.60 -8.06 -1.05
CA ASN A 338 -24.97 -7.58 -1.15
C ASN A 338 -25.63 -7.47 0.25
N ALA A 339 -25.31 -8.38 1.16
CA ALA A 339 -25.80 -8.34 2.54
C ALA A 339 -25.12 -7.29 3.44
N HIS A 340 -24.03 -6.66 3.00
CA HIS A 340 -23.30 -5.66 3.80
C HIS A 340 -23.24 -4.28 3.11
N TRP A 341 -23.74 -4.18 1.87
CA TRP A 341 -23.78 -2.94 1.12
C TRP A 341 -25.09 -2.19 1.30
N ALA A 342 -24.98 -0.93 1.75
CA ALA A 342 -26.08 0.03 1.87
C ALA A 342 -27.32 -0.55 2.59
N ASP A 343 -28.50 -0.34 2.02
CA ASP A 343 -29.80 -0.85 2.47
C ASP A 343 -30.10 -2.27 1.94
N HIS A 344 -29.07 -3.00 1.52
CA HIS A 344 -29.19 -4.34 0.93
C HIS A 344 -29.96 -4.34 -0.40
N SER A 345 -30.05 -3.19 -1.09
CA SER A 345 -30.79 -3.04 -2.36
C SER A 345 -30.27 -3.93 -3.50
N GLY A 346 -29.06 -4.50 -3.38
CA GLY A 346 -28.38 -5.18 -4.47
C GLY A 346 -28.10 -4.23 -5.65
N GLY A 347 -28.09 -4.76 -6.87
CA GLY A 347 -27.90 -3.97 -8.10
C GLY A 347 -26.46 -3.55 -8.38
N LEU A 348 -25.48 -4.08 -7.63
CA LEU A 348 -24.07 -3.86 -7.88
C LEU A 348 -23.62 -4.49 -9.19
N LEU A 349 -22.63 -3.86 -9.83
CA LEU A 349 -21.95 -4.46 -10.98
C LEU A 349 -20.79 -5.32 -10.52
N TRP A 350 -20.69 -6.49 -11.13
CA TRP A 350 -19.67 -7.47 -10.86
C TRP A 350 -18.89 -7.75 -12.13
N GLU A 351 -17.58 -7.87 -11.99
CA GLU A 351 -16.71 -8.25 -13.08
C GLU A 351 -16.29 -9.71 -12.94
N LEU A 352 -16.43 -10.46 -14.02
CA LEU A 352 -16.12 -11.88 -14.03
C LEU A 352 -14.66 -12.08 -14.42
N GLY A 353 -13.80 -12.03 -13.41
CA GLY A 353 -12.35 -12.20 -13.58
C GLY A 353 -11.64 -10.88 -13.84
N ASN A 354 -10.35 -10.98 -14.13
CA ASN A 354 -9.52 -9.88 -14.58
C ASN A 354 -8.65 -10.40 -15.73
N GLU A 355 -8.70 -9.74 -16.90
CA GLU A 355 -7.89 -10.04 -18.10
C GLU A 355 -7.64 -11.54 -18.35
N LEU A 356 -8.70 -12.37 -18.32
CA LEU A 356 -8.60 -13.84 -18.33
C LEU A 356 -7.94 -14.45 -19.59
N TRP A 357 -7.56 -13.62 -20.55
CA TRP A 357 -6.85 -13.99 -21.77
C TRP A 357 -5.31 -13.99 -21.61
N GLY A 358 -4.78 -13.34 -20.57
CA GLY A 358 -3.34 -13.10 -20.41
C GLY A 358 -2.65 -14.13 -19.51
N ASP A 359 -1.48 -14.63 -19.95
CA ASP A 359 -0.70 -15.63 -19.23
C ASP A 359 0.03 -15.12 -17.97
N PHE A 360 0.08 -13.80 -17.84
CA PHE A 360 0.59 -13.07 -16.68
C PHE A 360 -0.42 -13.02 -15.52
N GLN A 361 -1.66 -13.50 -15.71
CA GLN A 361 -2.69 -13.58 -14.66
C GLN A 361 -2.60 -14.93 -13.93
N ILE A 362 -2.73 -14.94 -12.60
CA ILE A 362 -2.67 -16.19 -11.84
C ILE A 362 -3.88 -17.07 -12.17
N GLY A 363 -3.63 -18.31 -12.62
CA GLY A 363 -4.70 -19.27 -12.90
C GLY A 363 -5.59 -18.90 -14.07
N TYR A 364 -5.08 -18.09 -15.01
CA TYR A 364 -5.80 -17.77 -16.25
C TYR A 364 -6.22 -19.06 -16.99
N PRO A 365 -7.45 -19.15 -17.49
CA PRO A 365 -7.87 -20.27 -18.33
C PRO A 365 -7.19 -20.18 -19.70
N THR A 366 -7.04 -21.32 -20.38
CA THR A 366 -6.69 -21.31 -21.80
C THR A 366 -7.79 -20.60 -22.60
N LEU A 367 -7.44 -19.94 -23.70
CA LEU A 367 -8.38 -19.16 -24.51
C LEU A 367 -9.69 -19.92 -24.85
N PRO A 368 -9.66 -21.23 -25.24
CA PRO A 368 -10.88 -21.99 -25.50
C PRO A 368 -11.76 -22.23 -24.25
N ARG A 369 -11.21 -22.12 -23.04
CA ARG A 369 -11.91 -22.35 -21.77
C ARG A 369 -12.45 -21.07 -21.11
N VAL A 370 -12.06 -19.88 -21.59
CA VAL A 370 -12.50 -18.59 -21.04
C VAL A 370 -14.03 -18.49 -21.03
N ALA A 371 -14.68 -18.81 -22.14
CA ALA A 371 -16.14 -18.69 -22.28
C ALA A 371 -16.90 -19.64 -21.35
N GLU A 372 -16.51 -20.92 -21.30
CA GLU A 372 -17.10 -21.92 -20.42
C GLU A 372 -16.93 -21.52 -18.95
N ARG A 373 -15.72 -21.11 -18.56
CA ARG A 373 -15.41 -20.68 -17.20
C ARG A 373 -16.22 -19.45 -16.79
N THR A 374 -16.29 -18.44 -17.65
CA THR A 374 -17.08 -17.22 -17.41
C THR A 374 -18.56 -17.56 -17.25
N LYS A 375 -19.11 -18.45 -18.09
CA LYS A 375 -20.51 -18.90 -18.00
C LYS A 375 -20.79 -19.62 -16.67
N LEU A 376 -19.89 -20.50 -16.23
CA LEU A 376 -20.03 -21.22 -14.96
C LEU A 376 -20.10 -20.26 -13.76
N PHE A 377 -19.21 -19.27 -13.71
CA PHE A 377 -19.23 -18.26 -12.64
C PHE A 377 -20.46 -17.36 -12.74
N SER A 378 -20.81 -16.88 -13.95
CA SER A 378 -22.02 -16.09 -14.15
C SER A 378 -23.28 -16.81 -13.70
N ALA A 379 -23.39 -18.12 -13.93
CA ALA A 379 -24.54 -18.92 -13.53
C ALA A 379 -24.60 -19.11 -12.00
N ALA A 380 -23.45 -19.15 -11.32
CA ALA A 380 -23.38 -19.30 -9.87
C ALA A 380 -23.79 -18.02 -9.14
N VAL A 381 -23.30 -16.85 -9.58
CA VAL A 381 -23.52 -15.57 -8.88
C VAL A 381 -24.89 -14.92 -9.14
N ARG A 382 -25.64 -15.43 -10.12
CA ARG A 382 -27.01 -14.98 -10.42
C ARG A 382 -28.08 -15.72 -9.61
N ARG A 383 -27.70 -16.73 -8.83
CA ARG A 383 -28.60 -17.44 -7.91
C ARG A 383 -28.67 -16.70 -6.59
#